data_AF-A0A8J4CSP1-F1
#
_entry.id   AF-A0A8J4CSP1-F1
#
_cell.length_a   1.000
_cell.length_b   1.000
_cell.length_c   1.000
_cell.angle_alpha   90.00
_cell.angle_beta   90.00
_cell.angle_gamma   90.00
#
_symmetry.space_group_name_H-M   'P 1'
#
loop_
_entity.id
_entity.type
_entity.pdbx_description
1 polymer ?
#
loop_
_entity_poly.entity_id
_entity_poly.type
_entity_poly.pdbx_seq_one_letter_code
_entity_poly.pdbx_strand_id
1 'polypeptide(L)'
;MEIENTHPIHSRITFDHLAHLAHLAHLAHLAHLAHLAQSIWIMCLRFLINCDRPQELVRFNNLLTVVRTSLKNLGKAVKGLALMSGELDAVGRALFDGKVPALWLKKSFPSLKPLGPYVKEVLERVAFFQSWVDNGAPTVFWISGFFFTQAFLTGAKQNYARKCRIPIDHIDFDFEVRDEPGQVDTAPEDGVYCSGLFLEGCRWSADFHELVESEPKVLFTPMAPIWMVPREMARFRAFPHYVCPLYKTTERRGVLSTTGHSTNFVLDVRLPSTQEPAHWTKRGVALLTSLND
;
A
#
# COMPACT_ATOMS: atom_id res chain seq x y z
N MET A 1 -8.20 -50.86 -59.37
CA MET A 1 -7.42 -49.72 -58.87
C MET A 1 -8.42 -48.76 -58.28
N GLU A 2 -8.83 -49.06 -57.04
CA GLU A 2 -8.42 -48.32 -55.81
C GLU A 2 -9.24 -47.03 -55.69
N ILE A 3 -10.43 -47.09 -55.08
CA ILE A 3 -10.72 -46.79 -53.67
C ILE A 3 -10.01 -45.54 -53.18
N GLU A 4 -10.74 -44.43 -53.07
CA GLU A 4 -10.53 -43.48 -51.97
C GLU A 4 -11.84 -42.76 -51.62
N ASN A 5 -12.45 -43.22 -50.52
CA ASN A 5 -13.56 -42.58 -49.84
C ASN A 5 -13.01 -41.39 -49.04
N THR A 6 -13.23 -40.16 -49.50
CA THR A 6 -12.99 -38.96 -48.69
C THR A 6 -14.26 -38.61 -47.91
N HIS A 7 -14.33 -39.06 -46.66
CA HIS A 7 -15.30 -38.58 -45.68
C HIS A 7 -15.00 -37.10 -45.31
N PRO A 8 -16.00 -36.21 -45.24
CA PRO A 8 -15.81 -34.92 -44.58
C PRO A 8 -15.84 -35.13 -43.06
N ILE A 9 -14.68 -35.02 -42.42
CA ILE A 9 -14.56 -34.93 -40.96
C ILE A 9 -15.10 -33.56 -40.54
N HIS A 10 -16.42 -33.42 -40.45
CA HIS A 10 -17.02 -32.36 -39.66
C HIS A 10 -16.71 -32.63 -38.19
N SER A 11 -15.73 -31.92 -37.64
CA SER A 11 -15.48 -31.84 -36.20
C SER A 11 -16.69 -31.20 -35.52
N ARG A 12 -17.71 -32.00 -35.21
CA ARG A 12 -18.75 -31.64 -34.24
C ARG A 12 -18.06 -31.52 -32.89
N ILE A 13 -17.67 -30.29 -32.53
CA ILE A 13 -17.50 -29.93 -31.14
C ILE A 13 -18.90 -30.01 -30.54
N THR A 14 -19.25 -31.16 -29.98
CA THR A 14 -20.53 -31.37 -29.30
C THR A 14 -20.58 -30.47 -28.07
N PHE A 15 -21.78 -30.08 -27.67
CA PHE A 15 -22.01 -29.25 -26.48
C PHE A 15 -21.33 -29.84 -25.23
N ASP A 16 -21.25 -31.17 -25.15
CA ASP A 16 -20.52 -31.91 -24.11
C ASP A 16 -19.00 -31.65 -24.12
N HIS A 17 -18.40 -31.44 -25.29
CA HIS A 17 -16.97 -31.19 -25.41
C HIS A 17 -16.60 -29.76 -24.95
N LEU A 18 -17.50 -28.78 -25.18
CA LEU A 18 -17.39 -27.42 -24.65
C LEU A 18 -17.69 -27.37 -23.15
N ALA A 19 -18.68 -28.14 -22.67
CA ALA A 19 -18.98 -28.27 -21.25
C ALA A 19 -17.82 -28.95 -20.48
N HIS A 20 -17.18 -29.95 -21.08
CA HIS A 20 -16.01 -30.63 -20.51
C HIS A 20 -14.78 -29.71 -20.49
N LEU A 21 -14.54 -28.91 -21.53
CA LEU A 21 -13.48 -27.90 -21.54
C LEU A 21 -13.75 -26.75 -20.55
N ALA A 22 -15.00 -26.31 -20.41
CA ALA A 22 -15.40 -25.32 -19.40
C ALA A 22 -15.26 -25.88 -17.98
N HIS A 23 -15.59 -27.16 -17.76
CA HIS A 23 -15.41 -27.84 -16.48
C HIS A 23 -13.92 -28.05 -16.16
N LEU A 24 -13.09 -28.40 -17.14
CA LEU A 24 -11.63 -28.50 -16.98
C LEU A 24 -10.97 -27.14 -16.75
N ALA A 25 -11.41 -26.10 -17.45
CA ALA A 25 -10.97 -24.73 -17.20
C ALA A 25 -11.40 -24.25 -15.81
N HIS A 26 -12.62 -24.59 -15.38
CA HIS A 26 -13.13 -24.31 -14.04
C HIS A 26 -12.34 -25.08 -12.97
N LEU A 27 -12.00 -26.35 -13.18
CA LEU A 27 -11.18 -27.16 -12.26
C LEU A 27 -9.72 -26.71 -12.20
N ALA A 28 -9.10 -26.37 -13.34
CA ALA A 28 -7.75 -25.80 -13.38
C ALA A 28 -7.71 -24.41 -12.71
N HIS A 29 -8.78 -23.64 -12.85
CA HIS A 29 -8.96 -22.34 -12.20
C HIS A 29 -9.20 -22.47 -10.69
N LEU A 30 -9.97 -23.46 -10.25
CA LEU A 30 -10.15 -23.80 -8.84
C LEU A 30 -8.86 -24.34 -8.23
N ALA A 31 -8.03 -25.06 -9.00
CA ALA A 31 -6.69 -25.48 -8.61
C ALA A 31 -5.73 -24.28 -8.49
N HIS A 32 -5.80 -23.30 -9.40
CA HIS A 32 -5.02 -22.06 -9.31
C HIS A 32 -5.46 -21.19 -8.12
N LEU A 33 -6.76 -21.01 -7.90
CA LEU A 33 -7.31 -20.34 -6.72
C LEU A 33 -6.96 -21.09 -5.44
N ALA A 34 -6.99 -22.43 -5.45
CA ALA A 34 -6.57 -23.23 -4.32
C ALA A 34 -5.06 -23.12 -4.08
N HIS A 35 -4.22 -23.07 -5.11
CA HIS A 35 -2.78 -22.91 -4.99
C HIS A 35 -2.41 -21.50 -4.54
N LEU A 36 -3.06 -20.47 -5.07
CA LEU A 36 -2.91 -19.07 -4.62
C LEU A 36 -3.38 -18.95 -3.16
N ALA A 37 -4.52 -19.55 -2.83
CA ALA A 37 -5.02 -19.62 -1.46
C ALA A 37 -4.08 -20.41 -0.55
N GLN A 38 -3.45 -21.49 -1.02
CA GLN A 38 -2.49 -22.32 -0.29
C GLN A 38 -1.16 -21.57 -0.08
N SER A 39 -0.69 -20.84 -1.09
CA SER A 39 0.51 -20.00 -1.02
C SER A 39 0.30 -18.83 -0.06
N ILE A 40 -0.83 -18.13 -0.16
CA ILE A 40 -1.25 -17.09 0.80
C ILE A 40 -1.44 -17.69 2.20
N TRP A 41 -2.00 -18.90 2.28
CA TRP A 41 -2.22 -19.64 3.54
C TRP A 41 -0.92 -20.00 4.26
N ILE A 42 0.06 -20.58 3.56
CA ILE A 42 1.38 -20.94 4.11
C ILE A 42 2.13 -19.67 4.55
N MET A 43 1.96 -18.57 3.80
CA MET A 43 2.59 -17.30 4.11
C MET A 43 1.98 -16.63 5.35
N CYS A 44 0.65 -16.61 5.48
CA CYS A 44 -0.04 -16.11 6.68
C CYS A 44 0.20 -16.96 7.95
N LEU A 45 0.65 -18.22 7.81
CA LEU A 45 0.85 -19.13 8.94
C LEU A 45 2.12 -18.83 9.75
N ARG A 46 3.10 -18.12 9.15
CA ARG A 46 4.40 -17.81 9.77
C ARG A 46 4.44 -16.54 10.64
N PHE A 47 3.41 -15.69 10.58
CA PHE A 47 3.44 -14.35 11.18
C PHE A 47 2.40 -14.18 12.30
N LEU A 48 2.62 -14.84 13.44
CA LEU A 48 1.93 -14.49 14.69
C LEU A 48 2.86 -13.61 15.52
N ILE A 49 2.63 -12.29 15.47
CA ILE A 49 3.48 -11.29 16.12
C ILE A 49 3.00 -11.06 17.56
N ASN A 50 3.84 -11.39 18.55
CA ASN A 50 3.67 -11.01 19.95
C ASN A 50 4.52 -9.76 20.21
N CYS A 51 3.95 -8.54 20.28
CA CYS A 51 4.74 -7.32 20.49
C CYS A 51 3.96 -6.19 21.19
N ASP A 52 4.70 -5.33 21.91
CA ASP A 52 4.28 -4.18 22.73
C ASP A 52 3.75 -2.96 21.91
N ARG A 53 3.62 -3.09 20.59
CA ARG A 53 2.89 -2.13 19.74
C ARG A 53 1.55 -2.71 19.28
N PRO A 54 0.52 -2.70 20.14
CA PRO A 54 -0.65 -3.53 19.92
C PRO A 54 -1.50 -3.08 18.72
N GLN A 55 -1.54 -1.79 18.37
CA GLN A 55 -2.61 -1.32 17.48
C GLN A 55 -2.42 -1.67 16.00
N GLU A 56 -1.22 -1.48 15.44
CA GLU A 56 -0.94 -1.78 14.02
C GLU A 56 -0.88 -3.29 13.76
N LEU A 57 -0.19 -4.03 14.64
CA LEU A 57 -0.05 -5.48 14.54
C LEU A 57 -1.38 -6.21 14.67
N VAL A 58 -2.25 -5.76 15.59
CA VAL A 58 -3.62 -6.30 15.71
C VAL A 58 -4.41 -6.06 14.42
N ARG A 59 -4.24 -4.93 13.73
CA ARG A 59 -4.91 -4.68 12.44
C ARG A 59 -4.43 -5.64 11.36
N PHE A 60 -3.13 -5.86 11.23
CA PHE A 60 -2.59 -6.86 10.30
C PHE A 60 -3.10 -8.26 10.65
N ASN A 61 -3.04 -8.66 11.92
CA ASN A 61 -3.54 -9.98 12.37
C ASN A 61 -5.04 -10.17 12.04
N ASN A 62 -5.85 -9.13 12.24
CA ASN A 62 -7.26 -9.16 11.88
C ASN A 62 -7.48 -9.29 10.37
N LEU A 63 -6.74 -8.53 9.55
CA LEU A 63 -6.79 -8.64 8.09
C LEU A 63 -6.40 -10.05 7.63
N LEU A 64 -5.25 -10.55 8.10
CA LEU A 64 -4.75 -11.88 7.76
C LEU A 64 -5.74 -12.98 8.19
N THR A 65 -6.38 -12.84 9.35
CA THR A 65 -7.42 -13.78 9.82
C THR A 65 -8.62 -13.80 8.89
N VAL A 66 -9.08 -12.64 8.41
CA VAL A 66 -10.21 -12.54 7.47
C VAL A 66 -9.84 -13.13 6.11
N VAL A 67 -8.67 -12.79 5.57
CA VAL A 67 -8.15 -13.37 4.32
C VAL A 67 -8.08 -14.89 4.43
N ARG A 68 -7.45 -15.38 5.50
CA ARG A 68 -7.24 -16.80 5.77
C ARG A 68 -8.53 -17.59 5.94
N THR A 69 -9.49 -17.03 6.68
CA THR A 69 -10.79 -17.69 6.95
C THR A 69 -11.69 -17.68 5.72
N SER A 70 -11.74 -16.57 5.00
CA SER A 70 -12.53 -16.45 3.76
C SER A 70 -12.03 -17.40 2.67
N LEU A 71 -10.71 -17.50 2.46
CA LEU A 71 -10.12 -18.44 1.49
C LEU A 71 -10.38 -19.91 1.86
N LYS A 72 -10.25 -20.26 3.14
CA LYS A 72 -10.60 -21.60 3.65
C LYS A 72 -12.05 -21.95 3.37
N ASN A 73 -12.96 -21.05 3.71
CA ASN A 73 -14.39 -21.29 3.58
C ASN A 73 -14.80 -21.35 2.11
N LEU A 74 -14.21 -20.51 1.25
CA LEU A 74 -14.39 -20.60 -0.19
C LEU A 74 -13.93 -21.97 -0.72
N GLY A 75 -12.75 -22.43 -0.32
CA GLY A 75 -12.25 -23.77 -0.70
C GLY A 75 -13.13 -24.92 -0.22
N LYS A 76 -13.76 -24.82 0.95
CA LYS A 76 -14.75 -25.80 1.42
C LYS A 76 -16.05 -25.72 0.63
N ALA A 77 -16.54 -24.51 0.34
CA ALA A 77 -17.79 -24.29 -0.39
C ALA A 77 -17.70 -24.82 -1.82
N VAL A 78 -16.58 -24.60 -2.50
CA VAL A 78 -16.29 -25.16 -3.83
C VAL A 78 -16.33 -26.70 -3.83
N LYS A 79 -15.87 -27.34 -2.75
CA LYS A 79 -15.88 -28.80 -2.60
C LYS A 79 -17.25 -29.36 -2.14
N GLY A 80 -18.26 -28.51 -1.97
CA GLY A 80 -19.56 -28.92 -1.42
C GLY A 80 -19.54 -29.24 0.08
N LEU A 81 -18.46 -28.87 0.79
CA LEU A 81 -18.26 -29.14 2.23
C LEU A 81 -18.75 -27.97 3.12
N ALA A 82 -19.19 -26.88 2.52
CA ALA A 82 -19.78 -25.73 3.20
C ALA A 82 -20.81 -25.05 2.29
N LEU A 83 -21.78 -24.34 2.89
CA LEU A 83 -22.75 -23.55 2.14
C LEU A 83 -22.07 -22.33 1.50
N MET A 84 -22.36 -22.09 0.21
CA MET A 84 -21.95 -20.86 -0.47
C MET A 84 -22.86 -19.71 -0.02
N SER A 85 -22.36 -18.85 0.88
CA SER A 85 -23.05 -17.61 1.25
C SER A 85 -22.84 -16.53 0.19
N GLY A 86 -23.71 -15.51 0.15
CA GLY A 86 -23.55 -14.39 -0.78
C GLY A 86 -22.23 -13.63 -0.59
N GLU A 87 -21.72 -13.53 0.64
CA GLU A 87 -20.40 -12.95 0.91
C GLU A 87 -19.25 -13.81 0.37
N LEU A 88 -19.34 -15.14 0.49
CA LEU A 88 -18.31 -16.05 -0.04
C LEU A 88 -18.32 -16.08 -1.57
N ASP A 89 -19.50 -16.04 -2.18
CA ASP A 89 -19.64 -15.94 -3.64
C ASP A 89 -19.03 -14.62 -4.16
N ALA A 90 -19.31 -13.50 -3.48
CA ALA A 90 -18.69 -12.20 -3.81
C ALA A 90 -17.16 -12.22 -3.69
N VAL A 91 -16.62 -12.90 -2.68
CA VAL A 91 -15.16 -13.13 -2.56
C VAL A 91 -14.65 -13.95 -3.75
N GLY A 92 -15.33 -15.05 -4.09
CA GLY A 92 -14.96 -15.90 -5.23
C GLY A 92 -14.93 -15.13 -6.55
N ARG A 93 -15.97 -14.34 -6.85
CA ARG A 93 -16.05 -13.49 -8.05
C ARG A 93 -14.97 -12.43 -8.09
N ALA A 94 -14.70 -11.75 -6.98
CA ALA A 94 -13.64 -10.74 -6.93
C ALA A 94 -12.26 -11.35 -7.19
N LEU A 95 -11.98 -12.53 -6.61
CA LEU A 95 -10.72 -13.25 -6.85
C LEU A 95 -10.60 -13.73 -8.30
N PHE A 96 -11.70 -14.18 -8.91
CA PHE A 96 -11.77 -14.54 -10.32
C PHE A 96 -11.45 -13.35 -11.23
N ASP A 97 -12.00 -12.17 -10.92
CA ASP A 97 -11.76 -10.92 -11.66
C ASP A 97 -10.38 -10.29 -11.40
N GLY A 98 -9.53 -10.91 -10.56
CA GLY A 98 -8.24 -10.34 -10.16
C GLY A 98 -8.36 -9.07 -9.30
N LYS A 99 -9.50 -8.88 -8.63
CA LYS A 99 -9.79 -7.74 -7.74
C LYS A 99 -9.65 -8.15 -6.28
N VAL A 100 -9.34 -7.18 -5.43
CA VAL A 100 -9.33 -7.40 -3.97
C VAL A 100 -10.79 -7.50 -3.48
N PRO A 101 -11.18 -8.57 -2.79
CA PRO A 101 -12.53 -8.69 -2.24
C PRO A 101 -12.88 -7.56 -1.29
N ALA A 102 -14.09 -7.02 -1.39
CA ALA A 102 -14.59 -5.96 -0.51
C ALA A 102 -14.54 -6.35 0.97
N LEU A 103 -14.71 -7.65 1.27
CA LEU A 103 -14.55 -8.21 2.61
C LEU A 103 -13.14 -7.95 3.20
N TRP A 104 -12.10 -8.05 2.37
CA TRP A 104 -10.72 -7.80 2.79
C TRP A 104 -10.47 -6.30 2.92
N LEU A 105 -10.91 -5.49 1.95
CA LEU A 105 -10.76 -4.04 1.96
C LEU A 105 -11.39 -3.38 3.20
N LYS A 106 -12.53 -3.89 3.70
CA LYS A 106 -13.15 -3.44 4.96
C LYS A 106 -12.23 -3.54 6.19
N LYS A 107 -11.23 -4.42 6.15
CA LYS A 107 -10.25 -4.64 7.22
C LYS A 107 -8.82 -4.27 6.81
N SER A 108 -8.66 -3.72 5.61
CA SER A 108 -7.35 -3.39 5.04
C SER A 108 -7.05 -1.90 5.14
N PHE A 109 -5.83 -1.54 4.74
CA PHE A 109 -5.43 -0.18 4.45
C PHE A 109 -6.05 0.26 3.12
N PRO A 110 -6.19 1.59 2.88
CA PRO A 110 -6.65 2.10 1.59
C PRO A 110 -5.70 1.65 0.48
N SER A 111 -6.22 0.92 -0.51
CA SER A 111 -5.46 0.46 -1.67
C SER A 111 -6.39 0.41 -2.88
N LEU A 112 -5.85 0.79 -4.03
CA LEU A 112 -6.51 0.73 -5.34
C LEU A 112 -5.87 -0.33 -6.25
N LYS A 113 -4.95 -1.14 -5.69
CA LYS A 113 -4.20 -2.14 -6.43
C LYS A 113 -5.06 -3.35 -6.83
N PRO A 114 -4.75 -4.01 -7.96
CA PRO A 114 -5.31 -5.30 -8.27
C PRO A 114 -4.80 -6.38 -7.30
N LEU A 115 -5.42 -7.56 -7.33
CA LEU A 115 -5.20 -8.62 -6.34
C LEU A 115 -3.73 -9.02 -6.15
N GLY A 116 -2.99 -9.23 -7.24
CA GLY A 116 -1.59 -9.66 -7.19
C GLY A 116 -0.68 -8.66 -6.46
N PRO A 117 -0.57 -7.41 -6.95
CA PRO A 117 0.20 -6.35 -6.30
C PRO A 117 -0.28 -6.04 -4.88
N TYR A 118 -1.59 -6.10 -4.61
CA TYR A 118 -2.13 -5.93 -3.26
C TYR A 118 -1.61 -7.02 -2.30
N VAL A 119 -1.65 -8.29 -2.71
CA VAL A 119 -1.14 -9.39 -1.88
C VAL A 119 0.36 -9.21 -1.62
N LYS A 120 1.14 -8.86 -2.65
CA LYS A 120 2.56 -8.55 -2.49
C LYS A 120 2.79 -7.43 -1.46
N GLU A 121 2.05 -6.33 -1.55
CA GLU A 121 2.15 -5.20 -0.62
C GLU A 121 1.80 -5.60 0.82
N VAL A 122 0.75 -6.42 1.03
CA VAL A 122 0.42 -6.96 2.36
C VAL A 122 1.58 -7.75 2.94
N LEU A 123 2.25 -8.57 2.13
CA LEU A 123 3.37 -9.40 2.56
C LEU A 123 4.60 -8.59 2.91
N GLU A 124 4.94 -7.60 2.09
CA GLU A 124 6.02 -6.66 2.35
C GLU A 124 5.78 -5.91 3.67
N ARG A 125 4.54 -5.45 3.92
CA ARG A 125 4.18 -4.76 5.16
C ARG A 125 4.33 -5.67 6.38
N VAL A 126 3.83 -6.89 6.29
CA VAL A 126 3.95 -7.89 7.37
C VAL A 126 5.43 -8.23 7.62
N ALA A 127 6.22 -8.39 6.56
CA ALA A 127 7.66 -8.62 6.68
C ALA A 127 8.39 -7.44 7.33
N PHE A 128 8.03 -6.21 6.98
CA PHE A 128 8.54 -5.00 7.62
C PHE A 128 8.26 -4.99 9.13
N PHE A 129 7.01 -5.19 9.54
CA PHE A 129 6.66 -5.23 10.96
C PHE A 129 7.26 -6.42 11.69
N GLN A 130 7.40 -7.57 11.04
CA GLN A 130 8.09 -8.73 11.62
C GLN A 130 9.58 -8.41 11.87
N SER A 131 10.27 -7.84 10.88
CA SER A 131 11.67 -7.44 11.04
C SER A 131 11.86 -6.42 12.16
N TRP A 132 10.89 -5.52 12.36
CA TRP A 132 10.88 -4.58 13.47
C TRP A 132 10.75 -5.30 14.83
N VAL A 133 9.91 -6.33 14.91
CA VAL A 133 9.75 -7.12 16.15
C VAL A 133 11.01 -7.91 16.46
N ASP A 134 11.63 -8.52 15.45
CA ASP A 134 12.76 -9.42 15.62
C ASP A 134 14.07 -8.66 15.89
N ASN A 135 14.30 -7.54 15.18
CA ASN A 135 15.58 -6.83 15.18
C ASN A 135 15.52 -5.45 15.86
N GLY A 136 14.35 -5.03 16.34
CA GLY A 136 14.15 -3.69 16.89
C GLY A 136 13.83 -2.64 15.82
N ALA A 137 13.77 -1.37 16.22
CA ALA A 137 13.29 -0.31 15.34
C ALA A 137 14.19 -0.05 14.13
N PRO A 138 13.61 0.04 12.91
CA PRO A 138 14.40 0.42 11.74
C PRO A 138 14.84 1.87 11.87
N THR A 139 16.00 2.20 11.28
CA THR A 139 16.48 3.58 11.17
C THR A 139 15.61 4.42 10.25
N VAL A 140 15.14 3.80 9.16
CA VAL A 140 14.21 4.40 8.18
C VAL A 140 12.87 3.69 8.24
N PHE A 141 11.82 4.44 8.52
CA PHE A 141 10.46 3.94 8.56
C PHE A 141 9.83 3.96 7.17
N TRP A 142 9.31 2.80 6.75
CA TRP A 142 8.46 2.73 5.56
C TRP A 142 7.08 3.30 5.88
N ILE A 143 6.92 4.62 5.74
CA ILE A 143 5.72 5.32 6.21
C ILE A 143 4.46 4.83 5.50
N SER A 144 4.57 4.52 4.21
CA SER A 144 3.45 3.97 3.45
C SER A 144 3.03 2.59 3.95
N GLY A 145 3.89 1.86 4.67
CA GLY A 145 3.63 0.54 5.23
C GLY A 145 2.64 0.48 6.40
N PHE A 146 2.35 1.61 7.06
CA PHE A 146 1.41 1.68 8.19
C PHE A 146 -0.05 1.68 7.72
N PHE A 147 -0.97 1.15 8.54
CA PHE A 147 -2.41 1.38 8.36
C PHE A 147 -2.79 2.83 8.66
N PHE A 148 -2.23 3.37 9.75
CA PHE A 148 -2.56 4.71 10.20
C PHE A 148 -1.30 5.55 10.47
N THR A 149 -0.78 6.12 9.39
CA THR A 149 0.40 7.01 9.38
C THR A 149 0.28 8.17 10.35
N GLN A 150 -0.92 8.73 10.54
CA GLN A 150 -1.14 9.86 11.45
C GLN A 150 -0.86 9.51 12.92
N ALA A 151 -1.18 8.31 13.39
CA ALA A 151 -0.84 7.91 14.76
C ALA A 151 0.66 7.78 14.95
N PHE A 152 1.37 7.22 13.96
CA PHE A 152 2.82 7.14 13.99
C PHE A 152 3.46 8.53 14.08
N LEU A 153 3.05 9.44 13.21
CA LEU A 153 3.55 10.82 13.18
C LEU A 153 3.20 11.60 14.46
N THR A 154 1.98 11.45 14.96
CA THR A 154 1.58 12.06 16.24
C THR A 154 2.38 11.49 17.40
N GLY A 155 2.66 10.18 17.40
CA GLY A 155 3.52 9.54 18.39
C GLY A 155 4.94 10.10 18.38
N ALA A 156 5.51 10.31 17.19
CA ALA A 156 6.82 10.97 17.06
C ALA A 156 6.81 12.41 17.60
N LYS A 157 5.77 13.20 17.31
CA LYS A 157 5.58 14.55 17.89
C LYS A 157 5.45 14.51 19.42
N GLN A 158 4.68 13.56 19.95
CA GLN A 158 4.48 13.39 21.39
C GLN A 158 5.78 13.03 22.11
N ASN A 159 6.60 12.16 21.54
CA ASN A 159 7.90 11.80 22.11
C ASN A 159 8.82 13.02 22.21
N TYR A 160 8.87 13.84 21.15
CA TYR A 160 9.62 15.10 21.16
C TYR A 160 9.06 16.13 22.15
N ALA A 161 7.74 16.32 22.15
CA ALA A 161 7.05 17.22 23.08
C ALA A 161 7.36 16.89 24.54
N ARG A 162 7.39 15.59 24.90
CA ARG A 162 7.75 15.11 26.23
C ARG A 162 9.23 15.32 26.55
N LYS A 163 10.13 15.04 25.59
CA LYS A 163 11.59 15.26 25.73
C LYS A 163 11.90 16.74 26.00
N CYS A 164 11.29 17.65 25.23
CA CYS A 164 11.57 19.08 25.29
C CYS A 164 10.66 19.87 26.26
N ARG A 165 9.63 19.24 26.83
CA ARG A 165 8.60 19.87 27.70
C ARG A 165 7.89 21.05 27.02
N ILE A 166 7.55 20.89 25.74
CA ILE A 166 6.84 21.88 24.93
C ILE A 166 5.44 21.33 24.64
N PRO A 167 4.37 22.15 24.67
CA PRO A 167 3.04 21.71 24.28
C PRO A 167 3.01 21.19 22.84
N ILE A 168 2.33 20.08 22.59
CA ILE A 168 2.26 19.43 21.27
C ILE A 168 1.71 20.36 20.18
N ASP A 169 0.84 21.31 20.55
CA ASP A 169 0.18 22.24 19.64
C ASP A 169 1.15 23.28 19.03
N HIS A 170 2.30 23.51 19.67
CA HIS A 170 3.35 24.40 19.16
C HIS A 170 4.38 23.67 18.30
N ILE A 171 4.32 22.34 18.25
CA ILE A 171 5.27 21.51 17.54
C ILE A 171 4.68 21.09 16.21
N ASP A 172 5.45 21.17 15.15
CA ASP A 172 5.13 20.50 13.90
C ASP A 172 6.39 19.98 13.19
N PHE A 173 6.24 19.29 12.06
CA PHE A 173 7.38 18.75 11.33
C PHE A 173 8.01 19.80 10.39
N ASP A 174 9.32 19.99 10.55
CA ASP A 174 10.21 20.49 9.51
C ASP A 174 10.71 19.31 8.67
N PHE A 175 11.07 19.56 7.41
CA PHE A 175 11.42 18.51 6.46
C PHE A 175 12.81 18.73 5.89
N GLU A 176 13.61 17.67 5.86
CA GLU A 176 14.88 17.62 5.16
C GLU A 176 14.91 16.39 4.27
N VAL A 177 15.14 16.57 2.98
CA VAL A 177 15.31 15.44 2.08
C VAL A 177 16.72 14.88 2.28
N ARG A 178 16.81 13.55 2.38
CA ARG A 178 18.04 12.77 2.57
C ARG A 178 18.26 11.89 1.35
N ASP A 179 18.86 12.48 0.32
CA ASP A 179 19.08 11.86 -0.98
C ASP A 179 20.53 11.39 -1.21
N GLU A 180 21.47 11.76 -0.34
CA GLU A 180 22.84 11.24 -0.42
C GLU A 180 22.97 9.86 0.25
N PRO A 181 23.80 8.96 -0.31
CA PRO A 181 24.10 7.67 0.31
C PRO A 181 24.69 7.83 1.73
N GLY A 182 24.25 6.97 2.66
CA GLY A 182 24.79 6.90 4.02
C GLY A 182 24.18 7.90 5.02
N GLN A 183 23.42 8.89 4.58
CA GLN A 183 22.80 9.89 5.47
C GLN A 183 21.76 9.30 6.44
N VAL A 184 21.22 8.13 6.13
CA VAL A 184 20.14 7.47 6.88
C VAL A 184 20.59 6.17 7.56
N ASP A 185 21.90 5.91 7.63
CA ASP A 185 22.47 4.70 8.21
C ASP A 185 22.34 4.66 9.73
N THR A 186 22.34 5.82 10.37
CA THR A 186 22.20 5.97 11.83
C THR A 186 20.88 6.65 12.16
N ALA A 187 20.17 6.16 13.18
CA ALA A 187 18.93 6.77 13.63
C ALA A 187 19.15 8.25 14.03
N PRO A 188 18.21 9.17 13.68
CA PRO A 188 18.35 10.57 14.03
C PRO A 188 18.15 10.77 15.54
N GLU A 189 18.76 11.81 16.11
CA GLU A 189 18.56 12.16 17.53
C GLU A 189 17.10 12.56 17.82
N ASP A 190 16.52 13.33 16.91
CA ASP A 190 15.13 13.80 16.97
C ASP A 190 14.42 13.56 15.63
N GLY A 191 13.15 13.18 15.71
CA GLY A 191 12.32 12.91 14.54
C GLY A 191 12.52 11.52 13.95
N VAL A 192 12.12 11.36 12.70
CA VAL A 192 12.07 10.06 12.02
C VAL A 192 12.45 10.21 10.56
N TYR A 193 13.24 9.27 10.03
CA TYR A 193 13.42 9.13 8.60
C TYR A 193 12.27 8.32 8.01
N CYS A 194 11.66 8.82 6.95
CA CYS A 194 10.52 8.22 6.28
C CYS A 194 10.83 7.96 4.81
N SER A 195 10.47 6.78 4.31
CA SER A 195 10.65 6.37 2.92
C SER A 195 9.40 5.70 2.34
N GLY A 196 9.42 5.41 1.05
CA GLY A 196 8.32 4.76 0.33
C GLY A 196 7.20 5.72 -0.07
N LEU A 197 7.57 6.97 -0.37
CA LEU A 197 6.66 7.97 -0.94
C LEU A 197 6.90 8.10 -2.44
N PHE A 198 5.88 8.56 -3.16
CA PHE A 198 5.93 8.83 -4.60
C PHE A 198 5.51 10.26 -4.88
N LEU A 199 6.16 10.92 -5.83
CA LEU A 199 5.76 12.22 -6.36
C LEU A 199 4.90 12.01 -7.61
N GLU A 200 3.82 12.76 -7.71
CA GLU A 200 2.98 12.85 -8.91
C GLU A 200 3.09 14.25 -9.51
N GLY A 201 3.26 14.34 -10.83
CA GLY A 201 3.32 15.62 -11.56
C GLY A 201 4.67 16.35 -11.46
N CYS A 202 5.63 15.78 -10.74
CA CYS A 202 7.02 16.27 -10.66
C CYS A 202 7.97 15.11 -10.31
N ARG A 203 9.27 15.41 -10.23
CA ARG A 203 10.28 14.51 -9.70
C ARG A 203 11.22 15.23 -8.74
N TRP A 204 11.83 14.47 -7.86
CA TRP A 204 12.95 14.96 -7.06
C TRP A 204 14.23 14.91 -7.88
N SER A 205 15.05 15.96 -7.84
CA SER A 205 16.38 15.96 -8.44
C SER A 205 17.45 16.00 -7.36
N ALA A 206 18.22 14.91 -7.21
CA ALA A 206 19.33 14.87 -6.27
C ALA A 206 20.44 15.87 -6.65
N ASP A 207 20.65 16.13 -7.95
CA ASP A 207 21.69 17.07 -8.42
C ASP A 207 21.44 18.52 -7.99
N PHE A 208 20.16 18.92 -7.93
CA PHE A 208 19.75 20.29 -7.59
C PHE A 208 19.18 20.40 -6.17
N HIS A 209 18.97 19.26 -5.50
CA HIS A 209 18.24 19.14 -4.22
C HIS A 209 16.91 19.91 -4.21
N GLU A 210 16.13 19.80 -5.29
CA GLU A 210 14.83 20.45 -5.42
C GLU A 210 13.85 19.69 -6.30
N LEU A 211 12.58 20.12 -6.26
CA LEU A 211 11.54 19.66 -7.17
C LEU A 211 11.80 20.18 -8.59
N VAL A 212 11.76 19.26 -9.55
CA VAL A 212 11.87 19.57 -10.98
C VAL A 212 10.74 18.89 -11.76
N GLU A 213 10.55 19.31 -13.00
CA GLU A 213 9.52 18.76 -13.89
C GLU A 213 9.74 17.25 -14.10
N SER A 214 8.63 16.51 -14.18
CA SER A 214 8.69 15.08 -14.49
C SER A 214 9.15 14.85 -15.94
N GLU A 215 9.73 13.68 -16.19
CA GLU A 215 10.10 13.27 -17.54
C GLU A 215 8.85 12.98 -18.39
N PRO A 216 8.92 13.15 -19.72
CA PRO A 216 7.80 12.85 -20.60
C PRO A 216 7.30 11.41 -20.40
N LYS A 217 5.99 11.27 -20.16
CA LYS A 217 5.29 9.98 -19.92
C LYS A 217 5.63 9.29 -18.60
N VAL A 218 6.33 9.95 -17.67
CA VAL A 218 6.54 9.48 -16.30
C VAL A 218 5.55 10.22 -15.39
N LEU A 219 4.51 9.53 -14.94
CA LEU A 219 3.48 10.13 -14.08
C LEU A 219 3.89 10.16 -12.61
N PHE A 220 4.58 9.11 -12.16
CA PHE A 220 4.99 8.92 -10.78
C PHE A 220 6.49 8.70 -10.71
N THR A 221 7.12 9.31 -9.71
CA THR A 221 8.54 9.07 -9.41
C THR A 221 8.72 8.74 -7.93
N PRO A 222 9.63 7.81 -7.57
CA PRO A 222 9.93 7.57 -6.17
C PRO A 222 10.54 8.82 -5.54
N MET A 223 10.10 9.14 -4.33
CA MET A 223 10.66 10.23 -3.53
C MET A 223 11.84 9.72 -2.69
N ALA A 224 12.90 10.52 -2.59
CA ALA A 224 14.01 10.24 -1.69
C ALA A 224 13.55 10.21 -0.21
N PRO A 225 14.26 9.50 0.67
CA PRO A 225 13.95 9.53 2.10
C PRO A 225 13.84 10.96 2.64
N ILE A 226 12.86 11.18 3.51
CA ILE A 226 12.63 12.49 4.13
C ILE A 226 12.82 12.35 5.63
N TRP A 227 13.67 13.19 6.19
CA TRP A 227 13.74 13.41 7.62
C TRP A 227 12.63 14.35 8.05
N MET A 228 11.71 13.81 8.86
CA MET A 228 10.63 14.57 9.48
C MET A 228 11.08 14.95 10.89
N VAL A 229 11.47 16.21 11.06
CA VAL A 229 12.05 16.73 12.29
C VAL A 229 10.99 17.51 13.08
N PRO A 230 10.53 17.01 14.24
CA PRO A 230 9.63 17.77 15.08
C PRO A 230 10.39 18.98 15.65
N ARG A 231 9.85 20.18 15.45
CA ARG A 231 10.36 21.43 16.02
C ARG A 231 9.21 22.36 16.36
N GLU A 232 9.49 23.38 17.17
CA GLU A 232 8.57 24.51 17.34
C GLU A 232 8.33 25.20 16.00
N MET A 233 7.07 25.47 15.67
CA MET A 233 6.68 26.11 14.39
C MET A 233 7.40 27.46 14.18
N ALA A 234 7.63 28.22 15.26
CA ALA A 234 8.35 29.49 15.23
C ALA A 234 9.83 29.36 14.84
N ARG A 235 10.41 28.16 14.92
CA ARG A 235 11.82 27.86 14.62
C ARG A 235 12.00 27.13 13.29
N PHE A 236 10.95 27.09 12.47
CA PHE A 236 11.01 26.46 11.17
C PHE A 236 12.01 27.17 10.27
N ARG A 237 12.84 26.40 9.56
CA ARG A 237 13.77 26.97 8.59
C ARG A 237 12.99 27.64 7.47
N ALA A 238 13.39 28.85 7.12
CA ALA A 238 12.86 29.59 5.99
C ALA A 238 13.73 29.29 4.76
N PHE A 239 13.12 28.76 3.71
CA PHE A 239 13.76 28.47 2.43
C PHE A 239 12.69 28.51 1.31
N PRO A 240 13.07 28.72 0.03
CA PRO A 240 12.14 28.58 -1.09
C PRO A 240 11.60 27.14 -1.16
N HIS A 241 10.28 26.98 -1.01
CA HIS A 241 9.66 25.66 -0.96
C HIS A 241 8.26 25.65 -1.54
N TYR A 242 7.86 24.47 -1.98
CA TYR A 242 6.48 24.13 -2.25
C TYR A 242 5.90 23.35 -1.07
N VAL A 243 4.69 23.74 -0.63
CA VAL A 243 3.92 22.99 0.37
C VAL A 243 3.18 21.88 -0.35
N CYS A 244 3.79 20.69 -0.40
CA CYS A 244 3.32 19.55 -1.16
C CYS A 244 2.37 18.69 -0.30
N PRO A 245 1.10 18.51 -0.68
CA PRO A 245 0.17 17.68 0.08
C PRO A 245 0.51 16.19 -0.07
N LEU A 246 0.53 15.45 1.05
CA LEU A 246 0.73 14.00 1.08
C LEU A 246 -0.62 13.27 1.25
N TYR A 247 -0.93 12.38 0.32
CA TYR A 247 -2.13 11.54 0.33
C TYR A 247 -1.81 10.06 0.45
N LYS A 248 -2.77 9.27 0.93
CA LYS A 248 -2.64 7.82 1.02
C LYS A 248 -2.70 7.16 -0.36
N THR A 249 -3.66 7.57 -1.19
CA THR A 249 -3.90 7.01 -2.53
C THR A 249 -3.99 8.11 -3.60
N THR A 250 -3.79 7.71 -4.86
CA THR A 250 -3.90 8.57 -6.06
C THR A 250 -5.27 9.22 -6.26
N GLU A 251 -6.33 8.69 -5.65
CA GLU A 251 -7.67 9.28 -5.77
C GLU A 251 -7.75 10.66 -5.10
N ARG A 252 -6.86 10.92 -4.11
CA ARG A 252 -6.78 12.18 -3.32
C ARG A 252 -8.10 12.63 -2.69
N ARG A 253 -9.08 11.74 -2.70
CA ARG A 253 -10.44 11.92 -2.20
C ARG A 253 -10.68 10.94 -1.06
N GLY A 254 -11.48 11.37 -0.10
CA GLY A 254 -11.88 10.58 1.05
C GLY A 254 -13.15 11.14 1.66
N VAL A 255 -13.56 10.56 2.78
CA VAL A 255 -14.65 11.10 3.58
C VAL A 255 -14.09 12.24 4.44
N LEU A 256 -14.85 13.32 4.63
CA LEU A 256 -14.44 14.39 5.53
C LEU A 256 -14.41 13.87 6.97
N SER A 257 -13.29 14.06 7.66
CA SER A 257 -13.16 13.78 9.08
C SER A 257 -13.79 14.91 9.91
N THR A 258 -13.87 14.73 11.23
CA THR A 258 -14.30 15.77 12.18
C THR A 258 -13.43 17.04 12.14
N THR A 259 -12.23 16.98 11.56
CA THR A 259 -11.34 18.14 11.37
C THR A 259 -11.49 18.81 10.01
N GLY A 260 -12.46 18.40 9.17
CA GLY A 260 -12.70 18.96 7.84
C GLY A 260 -11.71 18.47 6.77
N HIS A 261 -10.72 17.66 7.13
CA HIS A 261 -9.77 17.07 6.18
C HIS A 261 -10.24 15.69 5.69
N SER A 262 -9.91 15.38 4.44
CA SER A 262 -10.15 14.06 3.83
C SER A 262 -9.45 12.95 4.61
N THR A 263 -10.10 11.79 4.79
CA THR A 263 -9.46 10.58 5.35
C THR A 263 -8.24 10.09 4.55
N ASN A 264 -8.10 10.56 3.32
CA ASN A 264 -6.98 10.28 2.43
C ASN A 264 -5.79 11.24 2.64
N PHE A 265 -6.03 12.44 3.19
CA PHE A 265 -4.96 13.39 3.49
C PHE A 265 -4.14 12.94 4.71
N VAL A 266 -2.82 13.09 4.64
CA VAL A 266 -1.91 12.73 5.74
C VAL A 266 -1.33 13.99 6.39
N LEU A 267 -0.56 14.79 5.64
CA LEU A 267 0.01 16.07 6.06
C LEU A 267 0.52 16.86 4.84
N ASP A 268 0.94 18.09 5.08
CA ASP A 268 1.67 18.90 4.11
C ASP A 268 3.19 18.82 4.35
N VAL A 269 3.95 18.60 3.28
CA VAL A 269 5.41 18.46 3.31
C VAL A 269 6.05 19.64 2.59
N ARG A 270 6.94 20.37 3.28
CA ARG A 270 7.68 21.49 2.69
C ARG A 270 8.87 20.96 1.89
N LEU A 271 8.74 20.95 0.56
CA LEU A 271 9.77 20.46 -0.36
C LEU A 271 10.52 21.63 -1.02
N PRO A 272 11.86 21.61 -1.08
CA PRO A 272 12.63 22.66 -1.76
C PRO A 272 12.23 22.84 -3.22
N SER A 273 12.11 24.10 -3.64
CA SER A 273 11.77 24.48 -5.01
C SER A 273 12.11 25.94 -5.28
N THR A 274 12.82 26.20 -6.38
CA THR A 274 13.03 27.54 -6.93
C THR A 274 11.82 28.12 -7.67
N GLN A 275 10.89 27.27 -8.13
CA GLN A 275 9.65 27.70 -8.80
C GLN A 275 8.61 28.23 -7.81
N GLU A 276 7.76 29.16 -8.25
CA GLU A 276 6.65 29.68 -7.45
C GLU A 276 5.63 28.59 -7.10
N PRO A 277 5.00 28.61 -5.90
CA PRO A 277 4.02 27.59 -5.51
C PRO A 277 2.86 27.40 -6.49
N ALA A 278 2.42 28.47 -7.17
CA ALA A 278 1.36 28.41 -8.16
C ALA A 278 1.70 27.52 -9.37
N HIS A 279 2.98 27.37 -9.71
CA HIS A 279 3.47 26.52 -10.79
C HIS A 279 3.14 25.04 -10.52
N TRP A 280 3.42 24.58 -9.30
CA TRP A 280 3.19 23.20 -8.86
C TRP A 280 1.72 22.91 -8.56
N THR A 281 1.01 23.88 -7.96
CA THR A 281 -0.43 23.74 -7.72
C THR A 281 -1.21 23.56 -9.03
N LYS A 282 -0.89 24.31 -10.09
CA LYS A 282 -1.53 24.16 -11.41
C LYS A 282 -1.26 22.80 -12.07
N ARG A 283 -0.12 22.17 -11.73
CA ARG A 283 0.24 20.82 -12.19
C ARG A 283 -0.34 19.71 -11.33
N GLY A 284 -1.00 20.07 -10.24
CA GLY A 284 -1.55 19.10 -9.30
C GLY A 284 -0.45 18.26 -8.65
N VAL A 285 0.70 18.84 -8.33
CA VAL A 285 1.76 18.11 -7.63
C VAL A 285 1.28 17.60 -6.27
N ALA A 286 1.56 16.33 -5.97
CA ALA A 286 1.34 15.78 -4.64
C ALA A 286 2.33 14.66 -4.34
N LEU A 287 2.47 14.36 -3.05
CA LEU A 287 3.08 13.14 -2.56
C LEU A 287 2.00 12.07 -2.33
N LEU A 288 2.36 10.81 -2.58
CA LEU A 288 1.49 9.65 -2.43
C LEU A 288 2.19 8.56 -1.61
N THR A 289 1.43 7.84 -0.78
CA THR A 289 1.94 6.66 -0.07
C THR A 289 1.86 5.37 -0.89
N SER A 290 0.89 5.25 -1.78
CA SER A 290 0.70 4.04 -2.59
C SER A 290 0.17 4.38 -3.98
N LEU A 291 0.65 3.65 -4.98
CA LEU A 291 0.24 3.72 -6.38
C LEU A 291 -0.82 2.64 -6.69
N ASN A 292 -1.42 2.69 -7.89
CA ASN A 292 -2.53 1.81 -8.27
C ASN A 292 -2.07 0.48 -8.90
N ASP A 293 -0.78 0.35 -9.16
CA ASP A 293 -0.11 -0.72 -9.90
C ASP A 293 0.85 -1.56 -9.04
#